data_AF-A0A0C3DCN5-F1
#
_entry.id   AF-A0A0C3DCN5-F1
#
_cell.length_a   1.000
_cell.length_b   1.000
_cell.length_c   1.000
_cell.angle_alpha   90.00
_cell.angle_beta   90.00
_cell.angle_gamma   90.00
#
_symmetry.space_group_name_H-M   'P 1'
#
loop_
_entity.id
_entity.type
_entity.pdbx_description
1 polymer ?
#
loop_
_entity_poly.entity_id
_entity_poly.type
_entity_poly.pdbx_seq_one_letter_code
_entity_poly.pdbx_strand_id
1 'polypeptide(L)'
;MIYNLRLVRCMSILACNRRHSQPCLLGSHLRLPVFTAEEIQAITGPSDFYRMNTYTMNLCRAGGTDELQGLVNYMFNRPDGTQLGTQANCSWLQDYPEGFRQLLNYIWNRYKHPIYVTENGFCVKNESSKPMEDVLRDIDHVNYFRGITAALKTAVLDDCVDV
;
A
#
# COMPACT_ATOMS: atom_id res chain seq x y z
N MET A 1 19.42 -4.61 11.52
CA MET A 1 18.89 -4.64 10.14
C MET A 1 17.45 -4.15 10.21
N ILE A 2 17.23 -2.83 10.08
CA ILE A 2 15.90 -2.22 10.28
C ILE A 2 15.15 -2.27 8.96
N TYR A 3 14.13 -3.13 8.87
CA TYR A 3 13.17 -3.11 7.78
C TYR A 3 12.10 -2.08 8.14
N ASN A 4 12.09 -0.93 7.46
CA ASN A 4 10.93 -0.04 7.52
C ASN A 4 9.87 -0.60 6.58
N LEU A 5 8.65 -0.86 7.06
CA LEU A 5 7.47 -0.94 6.19
C LEU A 5 7.33 0.43 5.53
N ARG A 6 7.86 0.58 4.32
CA ARG A 6 7.54 1.72 3.46
C ARG A 6 6.39 1.30 2.59
N LEU A 7 5.25 1.94 2.80
CA LEU A 7 4.07 1.82 1.95
C LEU A 7 4.42 2.41 0.58
N VAL A 8 4.74 1.54 -0.37
CA VAL A 8 4.96 1.95 -1.75
C VAL A 8 3.94 1.26 -2.64
N ARG A 9 2.70 1.76 -2.60
CA ARG A 9 1.78 1.90 -3.74
C ARG A 9 0.43 2.43 -3.28
N CYS A 10 0.32 3.75 -3.23
CA CYS A 10 -0.87 4.56 -3.56
C CYS A 10 -0.50 6.04 -3.31
N MET A 11 0.53 6.52 -4.01
CA MET A 11 0.85 7.92 -4.30
C MET A 11 2.30 7.97 -4.74
N SER A 12 2.53 8.04 -6.06
CA SER A 12 3.80 8.49 -6.62
C SER A 12 3.91 10.01 -6.48
N ILE A 13 3.83 10.52 -5.24
CA ILE A 13 4.38 11.84 -4.90
C ILE A 13 5.52 11.54 -3.94
N LEU A 14 6.72 11.46 -4.51
CA LEU A 14 7.97 11.50 -3.76
C LEU A 14 8.03 12.84 -3.02
N ALA A 15 7.49 12.91 -1.80
CA ALA A 15 7.93 13.88 -0.84
C ALA A 15 9.37 13.49 -0.46
N CYS A 16 10.33 14.04 -1.19
CA CYS A 16 11.75 13.95 -0.89
C CYS A 16 12.01 14.64 0.45
N ASN A 17 11.84 13.90 1.55
CA ASN A 17 12.20 14.37 2.88
C ASN A 17 13.61 13.84 3.19
N ARG A 18 14.66 14.49 2.66
CA ARG A 18 16.04 14.24 3.09
C ARG A 18 16.80 15.53 3.34
N ARG A 19 17.11 15.72 4.63
CA ARG A 19 18.29 16.43 5.12
C ARG A 19 19.52 15.71 4.57
N HIS A 20 20.06 16.15 3.45
CA HIS A 20 21.49 16.16 3.09
C HIS A 20 21.65 16.46 1.59
N SER A 21 22.54 17.42 1.34
CA SER A 21 22.98 18.00 0.08
C SER A 21 23.48 16.98 -0.95
N GLN A 22 22.58 16.45 -1.78
CA GLN A 22 22.92 15.97 -3.12
C GLN A 22 22.12 16.75 -4.16
N PRO A 23 22.71 17.12 -5.31
CA PRO A 23 22.01 17.89 -6.33
C PRO A 23 20.79 17.10 -6.81
N CYS A 24 19.61 17.71 -6.67
CA CYS A 24 18.43 17.31 -7.43
C CYS A 24 18.85 17.27 -8.91
N LEU A 25 18.33 16.33 -9.71
CA LEU A 25 18.56 16.24 -11.15
C LEU A 25 18.07 17.52 -11.85
N LEU A 26 18.83 18.61 -11.73
CA LEU A 26 18.63 19.93 -12.31
C LEU A 26 19.29 19.93 -13.70
N GLY A 27 18.71 19.13 -14.60
CA GLY A 27 18.87 19.29 -16.03
C GLY A 27 17.62 19.94 -16.61
N SER A 28 17.74 20.58 -17.78
CA SER A 28 16.67 21.32 -18.49
C SER A 28 15.45 20.50 -18.94
N HIS A 29 15.33 19.25 -18.51
CA HIS A 29 14.23 18.33 -18.83
C HIS A 29 13.86 17.50 -17.58
N LEU A 30 13.22 18.12 -16.60
CA LEU A 30 12.68 17.41 -15.43
C LEU A 30 11.57 16.45 -15.87
N ARG A 31 11.67 15.16 -15.51
CA ARG A 31 10.57 14.17 -15.71
C ARG A 31 9.30 14.52 -14.94
N LEU A 32 9.44 15.26 -13.84
CA LEU A 32 8.33 15.76 -13.03
C LEU A 32 8.22 17.28 -13.26
N PRO A 33 7.07 17.80 -13.70
CA PRO A 33 6.91 19.24 -13.91
C PRO A 33 7.01 20.01 -12.60
N VAL A 34 7.45 21.27 -12.71
CA VAL A 34 7.37 22.22 -11.60
C VAL A 34 6.00 22.88 -11.67
N PHE A 35 5.22 22.74 -10.61
CA PHE A 35 3.91 23.36 -10.53
C PHE A 35 4.04 24.88 -10.36
N THR A 36 3.20 25.63 -11.07
CA THR A 36 3.02 27.07 -10.85
C THR A 36 2.25 27.32 -9.55
N ALA A 37 2.30 28.55 -9.04
CA ALA A 37 1.54 28.92 -7.85
C ALA A 37 0.02 28.75 -8.06
N GLU A 38 -0.47 29.04 -9.26
CA GLU A 38 -1.89 28.90 -9.65
C GLU A 38 -2.29 27.42 -9.65
N GLU A 39 -1.46 26.54 -10.20
CA GLU A 39 -1.71 25.08 -10.18
C GLU A 39 -1.69 24.52 -8.76
N ILE A 40 -0.72 24.93 -7.93
CA ILE A 40 -0.66 24.54 -6.51
C ILE A 40 -1.95 24.96 -5.80
N GLN A 41 -2.41 26.19 -6.03
CA GLN A 41 -3.65 26.68 -5.44
C GLN A 41 -4.87 25.87 -5.90
N ALA A 42 -4.92 25.48 -7.17
CA ALA A 42 -6.02 24.69 -7.72
C ALA A 42 -6.07 23.24 -7.17
N ILE A 43 -4.91 22.64 -6.85
CA ILE A 43 -4.83 21.24 -6.38
C ILE A 43 -4.71 21.10 -4.86
N THR A 44 -4.55 22.20 -4.11
CA THR A 44 -4.45 22.18 -2.65
C THR A 44 -5.83 22.23 -2.01
N GLY A 45 -6.17 21.21 -1.21
CA GLY A 45 -7.44 21.13 -0.50
C GLY A 45 -8.73 20.81 -1.29
N PRO A 46 -8.72 20.27 -2.53
CA PRO A 46 -9.96 20.01 -3.26
C PRO A 46 -10.68 18.72 -2.85
N SER A 47 -10.14 17.94 -1.90
CA SER A 47 -10.68 16.62 -1.56
C SER A 47 -11.33 16.63 -0.19
N ASP A 48 -12.62 16.31 -0.12
CA ASP A 48 -13.35 16.20 1.15
C ASP A 48 -13.01 14.89 1.88
N PHE A 49 -12.64 13.85 1.14
CA PHE A 49 -12.32 12.52 1.65
C PHE A 49 -11.21 11.86 0.82
N TYR A 50 -10.60 10.81 1.37
CA TYR A 50 -9.54 10.04 0.75
C TYR A 50 -10.06 8.70 0.22
N ARG A 51 -10.15 8.53 -1.09
CA ARG A 51 -10.48 7.22 -1.69
C ARG A 51 -9.23 6.36 -1.84
N MET A 52 -9.29 5.12 -1.39
CA MET A 52 -8.17 4.19 -1.43
C MET A 52 -8.56 2.84 -2.02
N ASN A 53 -7.81 2.42 -3.03
CA ASN A 53 -7.75 1.02 -3.44
C ASN A 53 -6.54 0.38 -2.76
N THR A 54 -6.73 -0.73 -2.08
CA THR A 54 -5.64 -1.45 -1.44
C THR A 54 -5.91 -2.94 -1.35
N TYR A 55 -4.86 -3.73 -1.42
CA TYR A 55 -4.94 -5.17 -1.63
C TYR A 55 -3.91 -5.95 -0.81
N THR A 56 -2.70 -5.43 -0.67
CA THR A 56 -1.53 -6.13 -0.12
C THR A 56 -0.51 -5.12 0.42
N MET A 57 0.42 -5.61 1.22
CA MET A 57 1.58 -4.86 1.68
C MET A 57 2.87 -5.61 1.34
N ASN A 58 3.97 -4.88 1.18
CA ASN A 58 5.29 -5.46 0.92
C ASN A 58 6.29 -5.02 1.98
N LEU A 59 7.27 -5.87 2.22
CA LEU A 59 8.51 -5.48 2.86
C LEU A 59 9.40 -4.77 1.83
N CYS A 60 10.12 -3.75 2.28
CA CYS A 60 11.05 -3.01 1.45
C CYS A 60 12.48 -3.18 1.97
N ARG A 61 13.41 -3.50 1.07
CA ARG A 61 14.85 -3.55 1.36
C ARG A 61 15.59 -2.55 0.46
N ALA A 62 16.51 -1.78 1.04
CA ALA A 62 17.39 -0.89 0.27
C ALA A 62 18.32 -1.69 -0.68
N GLY A 63 18.85 -1.02 -1.69
CA GLY A 63 19.75 -1.62 -2.68
C GLY A 63 19.03 -2.20 -3.89
N GLY A 64 17.83 -1.70 -4.21
CA GLY A 64 17.20 -1.94 -5.50
C GLY A 64 17.85 -1.05 -6.57
N THR A 65 17.80 -1.50 -7.82
CA THR A 65 18.35 -0.79 -8.98
C THR A 65 17.28 -0.14 -9.84
N ASP A 66 16.01 -0.49 -9.63
CA ASP A 66 14.87 0.04 -10.39
C ASP A 66 14.40 1.38 -9.81
N GLU A 67 14.61 2.46 -10.55
CA GLU A 67 14.14 3.80 -10.19
C GLU A 67 12.62 3.90 -10.10
N LEU A 68 11.88 3.11 -10.90
CA LEU A 68 10.42 3.11 -10.90
C LEU A 68 9.87 2.51 -9.59
N GLN A 69 10.68 1.72 -8.89
CA GLN A 69 10.39 1.19 -7.57
C GLN A 69 11.02 2.03 -6.45
N GLY A 70 11.65 3.16 -6.76
CA GLY A 70 12.30 4.01 -5.75
C GLY A 70 13.59 3.41 -5.18
N LEU A 71 14.31 2.60 -5.98
CA LEU A 71 15.60 1.99 -5.62
C LEU A 71 15.53 1.08 -4.39
N VAL A 72 14.38 0.43 -4.19
CA VAL A 72 14.17 -0.60 -3.17
C VAL A 72 13.71 -1.91 -3.82
N ASN A 73 13.98 -3.02 -3.14
CA ASN A 73 13.48 -4.33 -3.51
C ASN A 73 12.23 -4.63 -2.67
N TYR A 74 11.12 -4.96 -3.33
CA TYR A 74 9.91 -5.44 -2.69
C TYR A 74 9.96 -6.94 -2.47
N MET A 75 9.49 -7.38 -1.31
CA MET A 75 9.46 -8.79 -0.98
C MET A 75 8.33 -9.12 -0.01
N PHE A 76 7.96 -10.39 0.00
CA PHE A 76 7.04 -10.97 0.97
C PHE A 76 7.74 -11.80 2.04
N ASN A 77 8.95 -12.28 1.75
CA ASN A 77 9.73 -13.07 2.70
C ASN A 77 10.25 -12.16 3.81
N ARG A 78 9.92 -12.51 5.05
CA ARG A 78 10.56 -11.98 6.25
C ARG A 78 12.02 -12.44 6.31
N PRO A 79 12.85 -11.79 7.13
CA PRO A 79 14.28 -12.15 7.25
C PRO A 79 14.52 -13.58 7.76
N ASP A 80 13.55 -14.15 8.47
CA ASP A 80 13.56 -15.54 8.95
C ASP A 80 13.11 -16.57 7.88
N GLY A 81 12.75 -16.10 6.68
CA GLY A 81 12.28 -16.94 5.57
C GLY A 81 10.77 -17.15 5.49
N THR A 82 10.00 -16.72 6.50
CA THR A 82 8.53 -16.85 6.49
C THR A 82 7.86 -15.87 5.52
N GLN A 83 6.66 -16.19 5.01
CA GLN A 83 5.87 -15.31 4.13
C GLN A 83 4.98 -14.37 4.93
N LEU A 84 4.70 -13.15 4.42
CA LEU A 84 3.80 -12.21 5.09
C LEU A 84 2.44 -12.84 5.42
N GLY A 85 1.85 -13.52 4.43
CA GLY A 85 0.63 -14.30 4.59
C GLY A 85 0.33 -15.17 3.37
N THR A 86 -0.94 -15.42 3.12
CA THR A 86 -1.39 -16.32 2.05
C THR A 86 -1.14 -15.69 0.67
N GLN A 87 -0.48 -16.45 -0.21
CA GLN A 87 -0.20 -16.03 -1.59
C GLN A 87 -1.43 -16.21 -2.50
N ALA A 88 -1.85 -15.11 -3.11
CA ALA A 88 -2.91 -15.10 -4.11
C ALA A 88 -2.48 -15.72 -5.44
N ASN A 89 -3.41 -15.86 -6.38
CA ASN A 89 -3.11 -16.33 -7.73
C ASN A 89 -2.20 -15.37 -8.49
N CYS A 90 -2.36 -14.06 -8.30
CA CYS A 90 -1.45 -13.07 -8.86
C CYS A 90 -0.21 -12.90 -7.98
N SER A 91 0.96 -12.86 -8.61
CA SER A 91 2.25 -12.83 -7.92
C SER A 91 2.50 -11.58 -7.08
N TRP A 92 1.76 -10.51 -7.31
CA TRP A 92 1.94 -9.23 -6.63
C TRP A 92 1.11 -9.10 -5.34
N LEU A 93 0.22 -10.04 -5.01
CA LEU A 93 -0.72 -9.94 -3.89
C LEU A 93 -0.47 -11.03 -2.84
N GLN A 94 -0.29 -10.63 -1.58
CA GLN A 94 -0.43 -11.50 -0.41
C GLN A 94 -1.40 -10.91 0.61
N ASP A 95 -2.09 -11.79 1.32
CA ASP A 95 -2.85 -11.40 2.50
C ASP A 95 -1.91 -10.89 3.61
N TYR A 96 -2.24 -9.75 4.21
CA TYR A 96 -1.50 -9.20 5.34
C TYR A 96 -2.31 -8.13 6.11
N PRO A 97 -3.32 -8.50 6.91
CA PRO A 97 -4.25 -7.55 7.52
C PRO A 97 -3.59 -6.59 8.51
N GLU A 98 -2.51 -6.99 9.18
CA GLU A 98 -1.75 -6.13 10.08
C GLU A 98 -1.13 -4.94 9.34
N GLY A 99 -0.68 -5.14 8.11
CA GLY A 99 -0.16 -4.08 7.26
C GLY A 99 -1.26 -3.13 6.78
N PHE A 100 -2.48 -3.62 6.61
CA PHE A 100 -3.61 -2.80 6.19
C PHE A 100 -4.01 -1.81 7.30
N ARG A 101 -4.08 -2.27 8.56
CA ARG A 101 -4.28 -1.38 9.72
C ARG A 101 -3.18 -0.31 9.80
N GLN A 102 -1.93 -0.68 9.58
CA GLN A 102 -0.80 0.27 9.56
C GLN A 102 -0.94 1.30 8.44
N LEU A 103 -1.39 0.90 7.25
CA LEU A 103 -1.67 1.82 6.14
C LEU A 103 -2.77 2.81 6.48
N LEU A 104 -3.90 2.34 7.03
CA LEU A 104 -5.00 3.21 7.46
C LEU A 104 -4.52 4.27 8.45
N ASN A 105 -3.77 3.86 9.47
CA ASN A 105 -3.16 4.76 10.44
C ASN A 105 -2.21 5.77 9.78
N TYR A 106 -1.38 5.34 8.83
CA TYR A 106 -0.47 6.24 8.12
C TYR A 106 -1.22 7.30 7.31
N ILE A 107 -2.21 6.90 6.52
CA ILE A 107 -3.01 7.81 5.68
C ILE A 107 -3.78 8.80 6.57
N TRP A 108 -4.44 8.31 7.61
CA TRP A 108 -5.17 9.15 8.56
C TRP A 108 -4.25 10.17 9.23
N ASN A 109 -3.08 9.75 9.69
CA ASN A 109 -2.14 10.63 10.35
C ASN A 109 -1.50 11.66 9.43
N ARG A 110 -1.34 11.33 8.16
CA ARG A 110 -0.70 12.21 7.18
C ARG A 110 -1.65 13.22 6.54
N TYR A 111 -2.85 12.79 6.19
CA TYR A 111 -3.78 13.59 5.37
C TYR A 111 -4.97 14.11 6.16
N LYS A 112 -5.36 13.48 7.27
CA LYS A 112 -6.46 13.93 8.16
C LYS A 112 -7.78 14.19 7.42
N HIS A 113 -8.08 13.34 6.44
CA HIS A 113 -9.37 13.28 5.75
C HIS A 113 -10.02 11.92 6.00
N PRO A 114 -11.37 11.84 6.07
CA PRO A 114 -12.09 10.58 6.15
C PRO A 114 -11.68 9.65 5.00
N ILE A 115 -11.44 8.39 5.31
CA ILE A 115 -10.96 7.40 4.33
C ILE A 115 -12.15 6.62 3.80
N TYR A 116 -12.17 6.32 2.51
CA TYR A 116 -13.11 5.38 1.90
C TYR A 116 -12.30 4.31 1.18
N VAL A 117 -12.40 3.07 1.66
CA VAL A 117 -11.79 1.92 0.98
C VAL A 117 -12.69 1.55 -0.19
N THR A 118 -12.31 1.98 -1.39
CA THR A 118 -13.13 1.83 -2.60
C THR A 118 -12.91 0.52 -3.32
N GLU A 119 -11.73 -0.09 -3.15
CA GLU A 119 -11.48 -1.45 -3.63
C GLU A 119 -10.59 -2.23 -2.68
N ASN A 120 -10.96 -3.50 -2.51
CA ASN A 120 -10.23 -4.53 -1.80
C ASN A 120 -10.68 -5.91 -2.31
N GLY A 121 -9.80 -6.90 -2.36
CA GLY A 121 -10.16 -8.24 -2.83
C GLY A 121 -8.98 -9.21 -2.89
N PHE A 122 -9.29 -10.49 -3.10
CA PHE A 122 -8.30 -11.56 -3.10
C PHE A 122 -8.62 -12.57 -4.19
N CYS A 123 -7.65 -12.86 -5.06
CA CYS A 123 -7.81 -13.89 -6.08
C CYS A 123 -7.22 -15.22 -5.61
N VAL A 124 -8.09 -16.22 -5.46
CA VAL A 124 -7.71 -17.50 -4.87
C VAL A 124 -6.78 -18.26 -5.81
N LYS A 125 -5.70 -18.80 -5.26
CA LYS A 125 -4.67 -19.47 -6.04
C LYS A 125 -5.22 -20.69 -6.78
N ASN A 126 -4.97 -20.75 -8.09
CA ASN A 126 -5.40 -21.81 -9.00
C ASN A 126 -6.92 -22.11 -8.96
N GLU A 127 -7.76 -21.14 -8.61
CA GLU A 127 -9.20 -21.34 -8.42
C GLU A 127 -9.88 -21.97 -9.64
N SER A 128 -9.55 -21.50 -10.85
CA SER A 128 -10.12 -22.00 -12.11
C SER A 128 -9.80 -23.48 -12.39
N SER A 129 -8.83 -24.06 -11.70
CA SER A 129 -8.43 -25.46 -11.83
C SER A 129 -8.96 -26.34 -10.69
N LYS A 130 -9.67 -25.76 -9.70
CA LYS A 130 -10.24 -26.51 -8.57
C LYS A 130 -11.58 -27.15 -8.95
N PRO A 131 -11.94 -28.29 -8.33
CA PRO A 131 -13.30 -28.82 -8.39
C PRO A 131 -14.32 -27.78 -7.89
N MET A 132 -15.53 -27.80 -8.43
CA MET A 132 -16.58 -26.83 -8.07
C MET A 132 -16.87 -26.80 -6.55
N GLU A 133 -16.83 -27.93 -5.87
CA GLU A 133 -17.03 -28.02 -4.42
C GLU A 133 -15.99 -27.21 -3.63
N ASP A 134 -14.73 -27.20 -4.09
CA ASP A 134 -13.66 -26.42 -3.47
C ASP A 134 -13.72 -24.94 -3.84
N VAL A 135 -14.22 -24.59 -5.03
CA VAL A 135 -14.48 -23.20 -5.42
C VAL A 135 -15.59 -22.61 -4.57
N LEU A 136 -16.69 -23.35 -4.35
CA LEU A 136 -17.77 -22.91 -3.47
C LEU A 136 -17.33 -22.79 -2.00
N ARG A 137 -16.36 -23.60 -1.58
CA ARG A 137 -15.75 -23.55 -0.26
C ARG A 137 -14.49 -22.67 -0.28
N ASP A 138 -14.69 -21.39 -0.59
CA ASP A 138 -13.63 -20.39 -0.75
C ASP A 138 -13.04 -19.90 0.60
N ILE A 139 -12.24 -20.77 1.23
CA ILE A 139 -11.67 -20.49 2.56
C ILE A 139 -10.68 -19.33 2.53
N ASP A 140 -9.83 -19.24 1.51
CA ASP A 140 -8.74 -18.25 1.45
C ASP A 140 -9.30 -16.83 1.31
N HIS A 141 -10.30 -16.64 0.45
CA HIS A 141 -10.95 -15.35 0.26
C HIS A 141 -11.79 -14.93 1.49
N VAL A 142 -12.48 -15.88 2.11
CA VAL A 142 -13.19 -15.64 3.38
C VAL A 142 -12.22 -15.22 4.48
N ASN A 143 -11.06 -15.88 4.57
CA ASN A 143 -10.02 -15.51 5.53
C ASN A 143 -9.46 -14.12 5.27
N TYR A 144 -9.20 -13.77 4.02
CA TYR A 144 -8.75 -12.43 3.62
C TYR A 144 -9.73 -11.35 4.09
N PHE A 145 -11.02 -11.46 3.72
CA PHE A 145 -12.01 -10.46 4.12
C PHE A 145 -12.24 -10.44 5.63
N ARG A 146 -12.17 -11.59 6.31
CA ARG A 146 -12.22 -11.64 7.78
C ARG A 146 -11.06 -10.85 8.39
N GLY A 147 -9.84 -11.04 7.89
CA GLY A 147 -8.65 -10.33 8.33
C GLY A 147 -8.74 -8.82 8.09
N ILE A 148 -9.07 -8.42 6.86
CA ILE A 148 -9.19 -7.00 6.48
C ILE A 148 -10.30 -6.30 7.26
N THR A 149 -11.47 -6.93 7.41
CA THR A 149 -12.60 -6.35 8.17
C THR A 149 -12.27 -6.24 9.66
N ALA A 150 -11.57 -7.23 10.22
CA ALA A 150 -11.09 -7.16 11.60
C ALA A 150 -10.10 -6.01 11.77
N ALA A 151 -9.13 -5.87 10.85
CA ALA A 151 -8.16 -4.77 10.86
C ALA A 151 -8.83 -3.39 10.74
N LEU A 152 -9.86 -3.26 9.88
CA LEU A 152 -10.66 -2.04 9.74
C LEU A 152 -11.39 -1.72 11.05
N LYS A 153 -12.11 -2.70 11.60
CA LYS A 153 -12.80 -2.55 12.89
C LYS A 153 -11.85 -2.10 13.98
N THR A 154 -10.66 -2.69 14.07
CA THR A 154 -9.67 -2.30 15.07
C THR A 154 -9.13 -0.90 14.80
N ALA A 155 -8.92 -0.49 13.55
CA ALA A 155 -8.51 0.88 13.22
C ALA A 155 -9.55 1.93 13.65
N VAL A 156 -10.85 1.63 13.48
CA VAL A 156 -11.93 2.52 13.92
C VAL A 156 -12.02 2.57 15.44
N LEU A 157 -12.09 1.41 16.10
CA LEU A 157 -12.41 1.33 17.53
C LEU A 157 -11.22 1.66 18.44
N ASP A 158 -10.01 1.22 18.06
CA ASP A 158 -8.84 1.32 18.92
C ASP A 158 -7.92 2.49 18.51
N ASP A 159 -7.86 2.82 17.22
CA ASP A 159 -6.95 3.86 16.70
C ASP A 159 -7.66 5.18 16.33
N CYS A 160 -8.99 5.23 16.42
CA CYS A 160 -9.80 6.39 16.06
C CYS A 160 -9.55 6.88 14.62
N VAL A 161 -9.36 5.94 13.68
CA VAL A 161 -9.28 6.24 12.25
C VAL A 161 -10.70 6.40 11.69
N ASP A 162 -10.94 7.51 11.01
CA ASP A 162 -12.18 7.75 10.26
C ASP A 162 -12.09 7.06 8.89
N VAL A 163 -12.70 5.87 8.76
CA VAL A 163 -12.69 4.98 7.59
C VAL A 163 -14.03 4.30 7.38
#